data_AF-A0A962Y0Q3-F1
#
_entry.id   AF-A0A962Y0Q3-F1
#
_cell.length_a   1.000
_cell.length_b   1.000
_cell.length_c   1.000
_cell.angle_alpha   90.00
_cell.angle_beta   90.00
_cell.angle_gamma   90.00
#
_symmetry.space_group_name_H-M   'P 1'
#
loop_
_entity.id
_entity.type
_entity.pdbx_description
1 polymer ?
#
loop_
_entity_poly.entity_id
_entity_poly.type
_entity_poly.pdbx_seq_one_letter_code
_entity_poly.pdbx_strand_id
1 'polypeptide(L)' 'MQRLPRGVYTKEFREQAVRLVLEEGLPIPQAGQRLSMSPKTLANWVGAARRGELAMLGGGQKPLTES' A
#
# COMPACT_ATOMS: atom_id res chain seq x y z
N MET A 1 17.78 1.69 18.59
CA MET A 1 16.61 1.25 17.81
C MET A 1 16.79 1.72 16.37
N GLN A 2 17.10 0.82 15.44
CA GLN A 2 17.17 1.17 14.02
C GLN A 2 15.76 1.53 13.54
N ARG A 3 15.53 2.82 13.28
CA ARG A 3 14.30 3.27 12.61
C ARG A 3 14.43 2.78 11.17
N LEU A 4 13.63 1.78 10.77
CA LEU A 4 13.55 1.39 9.36
C LEU A 4 13.35 2.68 8.54
N PRO A 5 14.13 2.90 7.47
CA PRO A 5 13.96 4.06 6.61
C PRO A 5 12.49 4.11 6.19
N ARG A 6 11.89 5.31 6.28
CA ARG A 6 10.45 5.54 6.11
C ARG A 6 9.97 4.78 4.87
N GLY A 7 9.26 3.68 5.12
CA GLY A 7 8.92 2.67 4.13
C GLY A 7 8.00 3.26 3.08
N VAL A 8 8.60 3.75 1.99
CA VAL A 8 7.87 4.10 0.78
C VAL A 8 7.37 2.79 0.19
N TYR A 9 6.06 2.56 0.28
CA TYR A 9 5.44 1.45 -0.41
C TYR A 9 5.60 1.65 -1.91
N THR A 10 6.38 0.78 -2.55
CA THR A 10 6.59 0.82 -4.00
C THR A 10 5.25 0.66 -4.73
N LYS A 11 5.20 1.08 -5.99
CA LYS A 11 3.98 0.97 -6.80
C LYS A 11 3.57 -0.50 -6.93
N GLU A 12 4.54 -1.36 -7.16
CA GLU A 12 4.42 -2.80 -7.29
C GLU A 12 3.88 -3.43 -6.00
N PHE A 13 4.37 -2.99 -4.84
CA PHE A 13 3.86 -3.48 -3.55
C PHE A 13 2.38 -3.10 -3.35
N ARG A 14 2.01 -1.87 -3.71
CA ARG A 14 0.62 -1.40 -3.65
C ARG A 14 -0.30 -2.19 -4.57
N GLU A 15 0.15 -2.46 -5.79
CA GLU A 15 -0.58 -3.27 -6.76
C GLU A 15 -0.76 -4.71 -6.28
N GLN A 16 0.29 -5.34 -5.76
CA GLN A 16 0.21 -6.69 -5.19
C GLN A 16 -0.73 -6.75 -3.98
N ALA A 17 -0.67 -5.75 -3.09
CA ALA A 17 -1.53 -5.70 -1.92
C ALA A 17 -3.02 -5.58 -2.28
N VAL A 18 -3.34 -4.74 -3.26
CA VAL A 18 -4.70 -4.59 -3.77
C VAL A 18 -5.15 -5.86 -4.50
N ARG A 19 -4.27 -6.47 -5.30
CA ARG A 19 -4.53 -7.72 -6.02
C ARG A 19 -4.91 -8.85 -5.05
N LEU A 20 -4.23 -8.94 -3.91
CA LEU A 20 -4.55 -9.92 -2.87
C LEU A 20 -5.98 -9.77 -2.32
N VAL A 21 -6.55 -8.56 -2.31
CA VAL A 21 -7.92 -8.33 -1.83
C VAL A 21 -8.93 -8.49 -2.97
N LEU A 22 -8.61 -7.98 -4.16
CA LEU A 22 -9.54 -7.93 -5.28
C LEU A 22 -9.60 -9.23 -6.09
N GLU A 23 -8.47 -9.88 -6.32
CA GLU A 23 -8.38 -11.12 -7.10
C GLU A 23 -8.48 -12.36 -6.22
N GLU A 24 -7.70 -12.42 -5.13
CA GLU A 24 -7.71 -13.58 -4.22
C GLU A 24 -8.87 -13.54 -3.22
N GLY A 25 -9.65 -12.45 -3.17
CA GLY A 25 -10.80 -12.28 -2.27
C GLY A 25 -10.43 -12.21 -0.79
N LEU A 26 -9.15 -11.95 -0.46
CA LEU A 26 -8.71 -11.96 0.93
C LEU A 26 -9.28 -10.75 1.69
N PRO A 27 -9.79 -10.94 2.93
CA PRO A 27 -10.28 -9.81 3.72
C PRO A 27 -9.16 -8.80 4.00
N ILE A 28 -9.47 -7.51 3.88
CA ILE A 28 -8.56 -6.39 4.19
C ILE A 28 -7.80 -6.55 5.52
N PRO A 29 -8.43 -6.94 6.66
CA PRO A 29 -7.68 -7.12 7.90
C PRO A 29 -6.66 -8.27 7.84
N GLN A 30 -6.98 -9.37 7.16
CA GLN A 30 -6.06 -10.51 7.01
C GLN A 30 -4.92 -10.18 6.04
N ALA A 31 -5.24 -9.54 4.92
CA ALA A 31 -4.25 -9.06 3.95
C ALA A 31 -3.30 -8.02 4.59
N GLY A 32 -3.85 -7.12 5.41
CA GLY A 32 -3.06 -6.15 6.17
C GLY A 32 -2.08 -6.83 7.14
N GLN A 33 -2.55 -7.82 7.90
CA GLN A 33 -1.68 -8.60 8.80
C GLN A 33 -0.58 -9.34 8.05
N ARG A 34 -0.91 -10.00 6.92
CA ARG A 34 0.05 -10.75 6.10
C ARG A 34 1.15 -9.86 5.51
N LEU A 35 0.79 -8.64 5.14
CA LEU A 35 1.68 -7.65 4.56
C LEU A 35 2.33 -6.73 5.61
N SER A 36 2.11 -7.00 6.91
CA SER A 36 2.55 -6.14 8.02
C SER A 36 2.20 -4.67 7.80
N MET A 37 1.03 -4.40 7.23
CA MET A 37 0.52 -3.05 6.94
C MET A 37 -0.79 -2.79 7.66
N SER A 38 -1.10 -1.50 7.89
CA SER A 38 -2.37 -1.14 8.49
C SER A 38 -3.54 -1.53 7.57
N PRO A 39 -4.57 -2.24 8.07
CA PRO A 39 -5.79 -2.51 7.33
C PRO A 39 -6.45 -1.24 6.77
N LYS A 40 -6.30 -0.10 7.46
CA LYS A 40 -6.81 1.19 7.01
C LYS A 40 -6.10 1.69 5.75
N THR A 41 -4.77 1.53 5.69
CA THR A 41 -3.97 1.87 4.51
C THR A 41 -4.38 1.00 3.33
N LEU A 42 -4.54 -0.31 3.56
CA LEU A 42 -4.97 -1.24 2.53
C LEU A 42 -6.38 -0.94 2.03
N ALA A 43 -7.32 -0.60 2.92
CA ALA A 43 -8.67 -0.19 2.55
C ALA A 43 -8.66 1.05 1.64
N ASN A 44 -7.83 2.05 1.96
CA ASN A 44 -7.65 3.24 1.13
C ASN A 44 -7.10 2.90 -0.26
N TRP A 45 -6.14 1.98 -0.36
CA TRP A 45 -5.58 1.54 -1.64
C TRP A 45 -6.58 0.74 -2.48
N VAL A 46 -7.33 -0.17 -1.86
CA VAL A 46 -8.39 -0.92 -2.53
C VAL A 46 -9.47 0.03 -3.05
N GLY A 47 -9.86 1.03 -2.26
CA GLY A 47 -10.78 2.08 -2.69
C GLY A 47 -10.25 2.90 -3.86
N ALA A 48 -8.98 3.33 -3.82
CA ALA A 48 -8.35 4.04 -4.92
C ALA A 48 -8.21 3.18 -6.18
N ALA A 49 -7.88 1.89 -6.03
CA ALA A 49 -7.80 0.95 -7.15
C ALA A 49 -9.15 0.76 -7.85
N ARG A 50 -10.24 0.68 -7.08
CA ARG A 50 -11.61 0.64 -7.64
C ARG A 50 -11.97 1.90 -8.43
N ARG A 51 -11.34 3.04 -8.11
CA ARG A 51 -11.49 4.31 -8.83
C ARG A 51 -10.47 4.51 -9.96
N GLY A 52 -9.53 3.58 -10.15
CA GLY A 52 -8.42 3.73 -11.10
C GLY A 52 -7.31 4.70 -10.64
N GLU A 53 -7.32 5.10 -9.37
CA GLU A 53 -6.43 6.12 -8.79
C GLU A 53 -5.22 5.53 -8.04
N LEU A 54 -5.04 4.20 -8.05
CA LEU A 54 -3.97 3.55 -7.29
C LEU A 54 -2.57 4.08 -7.66
N ALA A 55 -2.35 4.40 -8.94
CA ALA A 55 -1.12 5.01 -9.42
C ALA A 55 -0.87 6.41 -8.84
N MET A 56 -1.93 7.19 -8.58
CA MET A 56 -1.84 8.56 -8.05
C MET A 56 -1.43 8.59 -6.57
N LEU A 57 -1.71 7.52 -5.82
CA LEU A 57 -1.32 7.41 -4.40
C LEU A 57 0.20 7.42 -4.15
N GLY A 58 1.02 7.36 -5.21
CA GLY A 58 2.48 7.41 -5.14
C GLY A 58 3.09 8.76 -5.50
N GLY A 59 2.32 9.66 -6.10
CA GLY A 59 2.82 10.93 -6.64
C GLY A 59 3.06 12.03 -5.59
N GLY A 60 2.58 11.84 -4.36
CA GLY A 60 2.65 12.86 -3.30
C GLY A 60 3.81 12.70 -2.30
N GLN A 61 4.57 11.60 -2.35
CA GLN A 61 5.71 11.43 -1.47
C GLN A 61 6.97 11.87 -2.20
N LYS A 62 7.36 13.15 -2.01
CA LYS A 62 8.72 13.60 -2.32
C LYS A 62 9.71 12.55 -1.81
N PRO A 63 10.62 12.02 -2.66
CA PRO A 63 11.76 11.31 -2.13
C PRO A 63 12.45 12.30 -1.19
N LEU A 64 12.53 11.97 0.10
CA LEU A 64 13.39 12.69 1.02
C LEU A 64 14.80 12.41 0.54
N THR A 65 15.27 13.25 -0.37
CA THR A 65 16.66 13.40 -0.75
C THR A 65 17.49 13.41 0.53
N GLU A 66 18.36 12.43 0.62
CA GLU A 66 19.44 12.31 1.59
C GLU A 66 20.17 13.65 1.71
N SER A 67 20.49 14.06 2.93
CA SER A 67 21.42 15.14 3.26
C SER A 67 22.57 14.56 4.06
#